data_AF-A0A3E1D0W3-F1
#
_entry.id   AF-A0A3E1D0W3-F1
#
_cell.length_a   1.000
_cell.length_b   1.000
_cell.length_c   1.000
_cell.angle_alpha   90.00
_cell.angle_beta   90.00
_cell.angle_gamma   90.00
#
_symmetry.space_group_name_H-M   'P 1'
#
loop_
_entity.id
_entity.type
_entity.pdbx_description
1 polymer ?
#
loop_
_entity_poly.entity_id
_entity_poly.type
_entity_poly.pdbx_seq_one_letter_code
_entity_poly.pdbx_strand_id
1 'polypeptide(L)'
;MSSVQQNVIKHKVGLLNLAAELGNVSRACKVMGFSRDTFYRYQTAVESGGVEALIGANRRKPNPKNRVEEIAESAVRSFWLRHNLESFKKRLSALESHVAQTPVKRWPRCRYRHLRESRKMTLHMAKSRPRILAISAARTLFTSARSRA
;
A
#
# COMPACT_ATOMS: atom_id res chain seq x y z
N MET A 1 20.12 -13.15 12.86
CA MET A 1 19.21 -12.09 12.36
C MET A 1 19.02 -12.28 10.85
N SER A 2 17.80 -12.29 10.32
CA SER A 2 17.62 -12.38 8.86
C SER A 2 18.03 -11.08 8.16
N SER A 3 18.58 -11.15 6.94
CA SER A 3 19.02 -9.97 6.17
C SER A 3 17.89 -8.96 5.92
N VAL A 4 16.66 -9.45 5.78
CA VAL A 4 15.44 -8.62 5.63
C VAL A 4 15.16 -7.81 6.89
N GLN A 5 15.28 -8.42 8.07
CA GLN A 5 15.09 -7.70 9.34
C GLN A 5 16.15 -6.60 9.50
N GLN A 6 17.40 -6.88 9.14
CA GLN A 6 18.48 -5.89 9.21
C GLN A 6 18.21 -4.67 8.33
N ASN A 7 17.69 -4.85 7.12
CA ASN A 7 17.38 -3.73 6.22
C ASN A 7 16.20 -2.88 6.73
N VAL A 8 15.19 -3.50 7.33
CA VAL A 8 14.06 -2.79 7.94
C VAL A 8 14.50 -1.98 9.16
N ILE A 9 15.43 -2.51 9.97
CA ILE A 9 15.98 -1.80 11.13
C ILE A 9 16.78 -0.59 10.67
N LYS A 10 17.67 -0.75 9.67
CA LYS A 10 18.48 0.34 9.12
C LYS A 10 17.64 1.53 8.67
N HIS A 11 16.53 1.29 7.95
CA HIS A 11 15.67 2.37 7.47
C HIS A 11 14.94 3.12 8.60
N LYS A 12 14.56 2.42 9.69
CA LYS A 12 13.89 3.04 10.85
C LYS A 12 14.87 3.81 11.75
N VAL A 13 16.04 3.23 12.02
CA VAL A 13 17.09 3.86 12.80
C VAL A 13 17.67 5.06 12.04
N GLY A 14 17.83 4.94 10.73
CA GLY A 14 18.28 6.03 9.87
C GLY A 14 17.40 7.29 9.95
N LEU A 15 16.09 7.13 10.15
CA LEU A 15 15.20 8.29 10.38
C LEU A 15 15.52 9.02 11.68
N LEU A 16 15.76 8.29 12.77
CA LEU A 16 16.08 8.88 14.07
C LEU A 16 17.44 9.60 14.04
N ASN A 17 18.43 8.99 13.38
CA ASN A 17 19.75 9.59 13.20
C ASN A 17 19.69 10.85 12.32
N LEU A 18 18.96 10.81 11.21
CA LEU A 18 18.79 11.98 10.32
C LEU A 18 18.10 13.14 11.04
N ALA A 19 17.13 12.85 11.91
CA ALA A 19 16.48 13.89 12.70
C ALA A 19 17.44 14.53 13.72
N ALA A 20 18.33 13.74 14.33
CA ALA A 20 19.35 14.23 15.24
C ALA A 20 20.40 15.11 14.52
N GLU A 21 20.85 14.70 13.33
CA GLU A 21 21.80 15.46 12.51
C GLU A 21 21.22 16.80 12.02
N LEU A 22 19.96 16.81 11.58
CA LEU A 22 19.31 18.00 11.06
C LEU A 22 18.73 18.93 12.14
N GLY A 23 18.55 18.43 13.37
CA GLY A 23 17.79 19.11 14.42
C GLY A 23 16.33 19.41 14.07
N ASN A 24 15.80 18.83 12.98
CA ASN A 24 14.46 19.10 12.48
C ASN A 24 13.75 17.83 12.00
N VAL A 25 12.77 17.40 12.80
CA VAL A 25 11.97 16.19 12.56
C VAL A 25 11.13 16.29 11.29
N SER A 26 10.55 17.46 11.00
CA SER A 26 9.67 17.62 9.83
C SER A 26 10.46 17.51 8.52
N ARG A 27 11.67 18.08 8.48
CA ARG A 27 12.56 17.99 7.32
C ARG A 27 13.09 16.57 7.13
N ALA A 28 13.52 15.91 8.20
CA ALA A 28 13.97 14.51 8.15
C ALA A 28 12.86 13.57 7.63
N CYS A 29 11.64 13.70 8.16
CA CYS A 29 10.47 12.94 7.71
C CYS A 29 10.12 13.19 6.23
N LYS A 30 10.25 14.44 5.76
CA LYS A 30 10.00 14.80 4.34
C LYS A 30 11.02 14.18 3.40
N VAL A 31 12.29 14.11 3.81
CA VAL A 31 13.38 13.50 3.01
C VAL A 31 13.23 11.98 2.95
N MET A 32 12.93 11.33 4.07
CA MET A 32 12.80 9.86 4.17
C MET A 32 11.43 9.31 3.76
N GLY A 33 10.44 10.18 3.51
CA GLY A 33 9.09 9.77 3.11
C GLY A 33 8.24 9.18 4.25
N PHE A 34 8.47 9.61 5.49
CA PHE A 34 7.69 9.19 6.66
C PHE A 34 6.70 10.26 7.12
N SER A 35 5.62 9.83 7.78
CA SER A 35 4.77 10.75 8.53
C SER A 35 5.43 11.14 9.86
N ARG A 36 5.14 12.35 10.33
CA ARG A 36 5.61 12.84 11.65
C ARG A 36 5.16 11.91 12.78
N ASP A 37 3.95 11.36 12.71
CA ASP A 37 3.45 10.41 13.71
C ASP A 37 4.29 9.15 13.81
N THR A 38 4.85 8.68 12.69
CA THR A 38 5.70 7.49 12.67
C THR A 38 6.99 7.72 13.42
N PHE A 39 7.56 8.92 13.35
CA PHE A 39 8.76 9.31 14.09
C PHE A 39 8.54 9.18 15.59
N TYR A 40 7.46 9.79 16.13
CA TYR A 40 7.17 9.74 17.56
C TYR A 40 6.91 8.32 18.04
N ARG A 41 6.22 7.48 17.24
CA ARG A 41 6.02 6.07 17.58
C ARG A 41 7.34 5.30 17.68
N TYR A 42 8.30 5.60 16.82
CA TYR A 42 9.63 4.98 16.87
C TYR A 42 10.46 5.52 18.03
N GLN A 43 10.39 6.81 18.31
CA GLN A 43 11.05 7.42 19.46
C GLN A 43 10.59 6.75 20.76
N THR A 44 9.27 6.67 21.01
CA THR A 44 8.74 6.02 22.21
C THR A 44 9.12 4.53 22.31
N ALA A 45 9.19 3.83 21.17
CA ALA A 45 9.63 2.44 21.14
C ALA A 45 11.12 2.31 21.53
N VAL A 46 11.96 3.22 21.07
CA VAL A 46 13.40 3.23 21.39
C VAL A 46 13.64 3.65 22.84
N GLU A 47 12.89 4.61 23.36
CA GLU A 47 12.97 5.02 24.77
C GLU A 47 12.56 3.90 25.72
N SER A 48 11.60 3.05 25.34
CA SER A 48 11.14 1.94 26.18
C SER A 48 11.96 0.65 26.07
N GLY A 49 12.50 0.33 24.89
CA GLY A 49 13.15 -0.97 24.63
C GLY A 49 14.33 -0.92 23.66
N GLY A 50 14.92 0.25 23.46
CA GLY A 50 16.07 0.45 22.58
C GLY A 50 15.77 0.16 21.11
N VAL A 51 16.84 -0.03 20.33
CA VAL A 51 16.75 -0.27 18.88
C VAL A 51 16.05 -1.59 18.55
N GLU A 52 16.08 -2.56 19.46
CA GLU A 52 15.48 -3.88 19.26
C GLU A 52 13.95 -3.83 19.23
N ALA A 53 13.33 -2.90 19.96
CA ALA A 53 11.89 -2.68 19.94
C ALA A 53 11.35 -2.31 18.54
N LEU A 54 12.19 -1.76 17.66
CA LEU A 54 11.81 -1.36 16.30
C LEU A 54 11.59 -2.55 15.35
N ILE A 55 12.07 -3.75 15.68
CA ILE A 55 12.03 -4.93 14.81
C ILE A 55 10.57 -5.34 14.51
N GLY A 56 9.66 -5.16 15.47
CA GLY A 56 8.27 -5.61 15.39
C GLY A 56 7.19 -4.52 15.36
N ALA A 57 7.55 -3.25 15.56
CA ALA A 57 6.59 -2.17 15.88
C ALA A 57 5.41 -2.01 14.90
N ASN A 58 5.63 -2.25 13.60
CA ASN A 58 4.61 -2.09 12.55
C ASN A 58 4.08 -3.42 11.99
N ARG A 59 4.37 -4.56 12.64
CA ARG A 59 3.84 -5.84 12.20
C ARG A 59 2.38 -5.97 12.63
N ARG A 60 1.47 -6.21 11.68
CA ARG A 60 0.07 -6.53 12.01
C ARG A 60 0.02 -7.79 12.87
N LYS A 61 -0.66 -7.70 14.01
CA LYS A 61 -0.91 -8.87 14.86
C LYS A 61 -1.97 -9.75 14.19
N PRO A 62 -1.80 -11.09 14.18
CA PRO A 62 -2.83 -12.00 13.70
C PRO A 62 -4.14 -11.79 14.46
N ASN A 63 -5.27 -11.77 13.75
CA ASN A 63 -6.58 -11.70 14.37
C ASN A 63 -7.02 -13.12 14.78
N PRO A 64 -7.19 -13.42 16.08
CA PRO A 64 -7.53 -14.77 16.53
C PRO A 64 -8.88 -15.26 16.00
N LYS A 65 -9.82 -14.37 15.68
CA LYS A 65 -11.12 -14.74 15.09
C LYS A 65 -11.01 -15.36 13.71
N ASN A 66 -9.94 -15.05 12.97
CA ASN A 66 -9.69 -15.61 11.65
C ASN A 66 -8.85 -16.90 11.73
N ARG A 67 -8.55 -17.40 12.94
CA ARG A 67 -7.82 -18.64 13.14
C ARG A 67 -8.77 -19.82 12.94
N VAL A 68 -8.29 -20.84 12.23
CA VAL A 68 -9.04 -22.07 12.00
C VAL A 68 -8.75 -23.04 13.15
N GLU A 69 -9.66 -23.97 13.41
CA GLU A 69 -9.44 -25.02 14.40
C GLU A 69 -8.18 -25.85 14.08
N GLU A 70 -7.43 -26.23 15.11
CA GLU A 70 -6.13 -26.92 14.98
C GLU A 70 -6.24 -28.26 14.24
N ILE A 71 -7.37 -28.96 14.39
CA ILE A 71 -7.65 -30.21 13.68
C ILE A 71 -7.67 -29.98 12.16
N ALA A 72 -8.34 -28.93 11.72
CA ALA A 72 -8.41 -28.57 10.30
C ALA A 72 -7.07 -28.07 9.76
N GLU A 73 -6.32 -27.27 10.54
CA GLU A 73 -4.95 -26.86 10.18
C GLU A 73 -4.04 -28.08 9.96
N SER A 74 -4.13 -29.08 10.85
CA SER A 74 -3.35 -30.32 10.80
C SER A 74 -3.75 -31.22 9.62
N ALA A 75 -5.05 -31.36 9.35
CA ALA A 75 -5.57 -32.13 8.22
C ALA A 75 -5.11 -31.57 6.87
N VAL A 76 -5.12 -30.24 6.72
CA VAL A 76 -4.63 -29.58 5.50
C VAL A 76 -3.12 -29.79 5.34
N ARG A 77 -2.35 -29.71 6.44
CA ARG A 77 -0.91 -29.97 6.39
C ARG A 77 -0.60 -31.40 5.98
N SER A 78 -1.28 -32.41 6.56
CA SER A 78 -1.07 -33.82 6.22
C SER A 78 -1.45 -34.13 4.77
N PHE A 79 -2.51 -33.50 4.26
CA PHE A 79 -2.87 -33.56 2.84
C PHE A 79 -1.75 -33.02 1.94
N TRP A 80 -1.19 -31.85 2.28
CA TRP A 80 -0.09 -31.28 1.50
C TRP A 80 1.19 -32.12 1.53
N LEU A 81 1.54 -32.73 2.68
CA LEU A 81 2.67 -33.66 2.77
C LEU A 81 2.48 -34.86 1.84
N ARG A 82 1.29 -35.50 1.87
CA ARG A 82 0.96 -36.65 1.01
C ARG A 82 1.07 -36.35 -0.48
N HIS A 83 0.74 -35.12 -0.90
CA HIS A 83 0.80 -34.70 -2.30
C HIS A 83 2.10 -33.96 -2.67
N ASN A 84 3.13 -33.95 -1.80
CA ASN A 84 4.39 -33.23 -2.01
C ASN A 84 4.20 -31.72 -2.28
N LEU A 85 3.15 -31.13 -1.70
CA LEU A 85 2.79 -29.70 -1.79
C LEU A 85 3.19 -28.94 -0.52
N GLU A 86 4.31 -29.31 0.09
CA GLU A 86 4.67 -28.86 1.43
C GLU A 86 5.00 -27.36 1.49
N SER A 87 5.63 -26.84 0.44
CA SER A 87 6.04 -25.45 0.36
C SER A 87 5.17 -24.63 -0.58
N PHE A 88 5.09 -23.32 -0.33
CA PHE A 88 4.37 -22.39 -1.19
C PHE A 88 4.88 -22.43 -2.65
N LYS A 89 6.19 -22.57 -2.85
CA LYS A 89 6.79 -22.65 -4.19
C LYS A 89 6.32 -23.89 -4.97
N LYS A 90 6.25 -25.05 -4.30
CA LYS A 90 5.72 -26.29 -4.91
C LYS A 90 4.24 -26.14 -5.28
N ARG A 91 3.43 -25.52 -4.40
CA ARG A 91 2.00 -25.23 -4.68
C ARG A 91 1.83 -24.30 -5.87
N LEU A 92 2.62 -23.23 -5.94
CA LEU A 92 2.54 -22.26 -7.03
C LEU A 92 2.88 -22.91 -8.38
N SER A 93 3.96 -23.69 -8.44
CA SER A 93 4.35 -24.41 -9.67
C SER A 93 3.31 -25.45 -10.10
N ALA A 94 2.71 -26.17 -9.15
CA ALA A 94 1.62 -27.10 -9.44
C ALA A 94 0.39 -26.37 -10.01
N LEU A 95 0.03 -25.20 -9.45
CA LEU A 95 -1.07 -24.38 -9.94
C LEU A 95 -0.78 -23.81 -11.33
N GLU A 96 0.42 -23.29 -11.58
CA GLU A 96 0.85 -22.79 -12.88
C GLU A 96 0.75 -23.88 -13.96
N SER A 97 1.18 -25.10 -13.64
CA SER A 97 1.06 -26.26 -14.53
C SER A 97 -0.40 -26.59 -14.84
N HIS A 98 -1.27 -26.55 -13.82
CA HIS A 98 -2.70 -26.77 -13.99
C HIS A 98 -3.38 -25.66 -14.83
N VAL A 99 -3.03 -24.39 -14.60
CA VAL A 99 -3.53 -23.25 -15.39
C VAL A 99 -3.06 -23.32 -16.84
N ALA A 100 -1.84 -23.80 -17.11
CA ALA A 100 -1.33 -24.00 -18.46
C ALA A 100 -2.08 -25.13 -19.21
N GLN A 101 -2.45 -26.19 -18.50
CA GLN A 101 -3.18 -27.33 -19.08
C GLN A 101 -4.68 -27.08 -19.24
N THR A 102 -5.26 -26.25 -18.35
CA THR A 102 -6.68 -25.93 -18.43
C THR A 102 -6.93 -24.85 -19.48
N PRO A 103 -7.75 -25.11 -20.52
CA PRO A 103 -8.12 -24.08 -21.46
C PRO A 103 -8.97 -23.04 -20.72
N VAL A 104 -8.39 -21.86 -20.48
CA VAL A 104 -9.12 -20.74 -19.89
C VAL A 104 -10.29 -20.43 -20.82
N LYS A 105 -11.51 -20.83 -20.43
CA LYS A 105 -12.73 -20.47 -21.14
C LYS A 105 -12.73 -18.94 -21.24
N ARG A 106 -12.44 -18.44 -22.44
CA ARG A 106 -12.39 -17.02 -22.74
C ARG A 106 -13.73 -16.44 -22.32
N TRP A 107 -13.74 -15.66 -21.24
CA TRP A 107 -14.94 -14.94 -20.83
C TRP A 107 -15.50 -14.24 -22.07
N PRO A 108 -16.80 -14.39 -22.39
CA PRO A 108 -17.39 -13.76 -23.56
C PRO A 108 -17.04 -12.27 -23.53
N ARG A 109 -16.46 -11.79 -24.64
CA ARG A 109 -15.90 -10.45 -24.81
C ARG A 109 -16.97 -9.33 -24.81
N CYS A 110 -18.11 -9.54 -24.13
CA CYS A 110 -19.33 -8.78 -24.33
C CYS A 110 -19.87 -8.07 -23.07
N ARG A 111 -19.18 -8.07 -21.92
CA ARG A 111 -19.69 -7.37 -20.71
C ARG A 111 -19.14 -5.97 -20.44
N TYR A 112 -18.21 -5.46 -21.28
CA TYR A 112 -17.62 -4.12 -21.13
C TYR A 112 -17.49 -3.34 -22.45
N ARG A 113 -18.40 -3.54 -23.41
CA ARG A 113 -18.43 -2.70 -24.62
C ARG A 113 -19.04 -1.34 -24.31
N HIS A 114 -20.22 -1.32 -23.69
CA HIS A 114 -20.89 -0.09 -23.25
C HIS A 114 -20.05 0.76 -22.28
N LEU A 115 -19.36 0.17 -21.30
CA LEU A 115 -18.46 0.91 -20.39
C LEU A 115 -17.22 1.52 -21.08
N ARG A 116 -16.77 0.96 -22.21
CA ARG A 116 -15.66 1.52 -23.00
C ARG A 116 -16.12 2.68 -23.88
N GLU A 117 -17.31 2.58 -24.49
CA GLU A 117 -17.93 3.71 -25.20
C GLU A 117 -18.24 4.88 -24.24
N SER A 118 -18.79 4.62 -23.04
CA SER A 118 -19.06 5.68 -22.05
C SER A 118 -17.78 6.39 -21.58
N ARG A 119 -16.66 5.67 -21.43
CA ARG A 119 -15.35 6.29 -21.13
C ARG A 119 -14.78 7.11 -22.29
N LYS A 120 -15.03 6.71 -23.55
CA LYS A 120 -14.64 7.51 -24.72
C LYS A 120 -15.44 8.81 -24.80
N MET A 121 -16.75 8.78 -24.50
CA MET A 121 -17.57 10.01 -24.43
C MET A 121 -17.12 10.96 -23.32
N THR A 122 -16.79 10.48 -22.11
CA THR A 122 -16.32 11.36 -21.03
C THR A 122 -14.95 11.96 -21.29
N LEU A 123 -14.03 11.21 -21.92
CA LEU A 123 -12.72 11.73 -22.34
C LEU A 123 -12.82 12.76 -23.48
N HIS A 124 -13.78 12.60 -24.39
CA HIS A 124 -14.05 13.59 -25.44
C HIS A 124 -14.66 14.88 -24.83
N MET A 125 -15.61 14.75 -23.90
CA MET A 125 -16.18 15.88 -23.14
C MET A 125 -15.15 16.59 -22.23
N ALA A 126 -14.07 15.91 -21.80
CA ALA A 126 -12.99 16.51 -21.02
C ALA A 126 -11.98 17.29 -21.88
N LYS A 127 -11.75 16.86 -23.13
CA LYS A 127 -10.85 17.55 -24.08
C LYS A 127 -11.53 18.71 -24.82
N SER A 128 -12.86 18.69 -24.95
CA SER A 128 -13.64 19.72 -25.63
C SER A 128 -14.14 20.85 -24.72
N ARG A 129 -13.48 21.15 -23.60
CA ARG A 129 -13.83 22.29 -22.73
C ARG A 129 -12.95 23.53 -23.01
N PRO A 130 -13.25 24.39 -23.99
CA PRO A 130 -13.01 25.81 -23.82
C PRO A 130 -14.22 26.41 -23.06
N ARG A 131 -13.97 27.32 -22.10
CA ARG A 131 -14.93 28.23 -21.41
C ARG A 131 -15.24 28.06 -19.91
N ILE A 132 -14.63 27.14 -19.15
CA ILE A 132 -14.80 27.16 -17.67
C ILE A 132 -13.74 28.05 -16.96
N LEU A 133 -12.64 28.39 -17.62
CA LEU A 133 -11.63 29.32 -17.06
C LEU A 133 -12.02 30.82 -17.14
N ALA A 134 -13.10 31.18 -17.85
CA ALA A 134 -13.55 32.58 -17.93
C ALA A 134 -14.37 33.03 -16.71
N ILE A 135 -15.05 32.11 -16.01
CA ILE A 135 -15.95 32.46 -14.90
C ILE A 135 -15.17 32.65 -13.59
N SER A 136 -14.01 31.99 -13.39
CA SER A 136 -13.21 32.18 -12.17
C SER A 136 -12.39 33.48 -12.16
N ALA A 137 -12.00 34.01 -13.33
CA ALA A 137 -11.31 35.29 -13.44
C ALA A 137 -12.26 36.49 -13.21
N ALA A 138 -13.52 36.39 -13.63
CA ALA A 138 -14.52 37.44 -13.37
C ALA A 138 -14.89 37.57 -11.87
N ARG A 139 -14.76 36.48 -11.10
CA ARG A 139 -15.11 36.45 -9.67
C ARG A 139 -14.03 37.02 -8.76
N THR A 140 -12.77 37.02 -9.20
CA THR A 140 -11.64 37.61 -8.45
C THR A 140 -11.54 39.13 -8.60
N LEU A 141 -11.98 39.69 -9.74
CA LEU A 141 -12.05 41.14 -9.94
C LEU A 141 -13.22 41.81 -9.20
N PHE A 142 -14.35 41.11 -9.03
CA PHE A 142 -15.50 41.67 -8.31
C PHE A 142 -15.29 41.75 -6.79
N THR A 143 -14.46 40.88 -6.22
CA THR A 143 -14.15 40.90 -4.78
C THR A 143 -13.11 41.95 -4.39
N SER A 144 -12.24 42.39 -5.30
CA SER A 144 -11.25 43.44 -4.99
C SER A 144 -11.79 44.86 -5.14
N ALA A 145 -12.86 45.07 -5.91
CA ALA A 145 -13.49 46.38 -6.07
C ALA A 145 -14.40 46.78 -4.89
N ARG A 146 -14.84 45.82 -4.07
CA ARG A 146 -15.73 46.07 -2.91
C ARG A 146 -14.99 46.33 -1.58
N SER A 147 -13.66 46.27 -1.56
CA SER A 147 -12.85 46.52 -0.36
C SER A 147 -12.11 47.87 -0.37
N ARG A 148 -12.45 48.78 -1.31
CA ARG A 148 -11.85 50.12 -1.44
C ARG A 148 -12.89 51.24 -1.60
N ALA A 149 -14.12 51.01 -1.15
CA ALA A 149 -15.15 52.04 -0.96
C ALA A 149 -15.58 52.01 0.50
#